data_AF-N1X3P6-F1
#
_entry.id   AF-N1X3P6-F1
#
_cell.length_a   1.000
_cell.length_b   1.000
_cell.length_c   1.000
_cell.angle_alpha   90.00
_cell.angle_beta   90.00
_cell.angle_gamma   90.00
#
_symmetry.space_group_name_H-M   'P 1'
#
loop_
_entity.id
_entity.type
_entity.pdbx_description
1 polymer ?
#
loop_
_entity_poly.entity_id
_entity_poly.type
_entity_poly.pdbx_seq_one_letter_code
_entity_poly.pdbx_strand_id
1 'polypeptide(L)' 'MSILTIILNILLPPLAVFMKHGLGSTFIISLILTIIGWIPGVIHAFIVND' A
#
# COMPACT_ATOMS: atom_id res chain seq x y z
N MET A 1 -10.59 7.18 4.14
CA MET A 1 -10.15 5.78 4.31
C MET A 1 -11.25 4.95 4.93
N SER A 2 -11.68 3.85 4.29
CA SER A 2 -12.62 2.91 4.92
C SER A 2 -11.84 1.99 5.88
N ILE A 3 -12.52 1.38 6.85
CA ILE A 3 -11.90 0.41 7.78
C ILE A 3 -11.17 -0.70 7.00
N LEU A 4 -11.75 -1.12 5.87
CA LEU A 4 -11.18 -2.13 4.99
C LEU A 4 -9.85 -1.69 4.39
N THR A 5 -9.74 -0.42 3.93
CA THR A 5 -8.49 0.12 3.39
C THR A 5 -7.39 0.21 4.45
N ILE A 6 -7.75 0.52 5.70
CA ILE A 6 -6.79 0.56 6.82
C ILE A 6 -6.24 -0.85 7.11
N ILE A 7 -7.13 -1.84 7.16
CA ILE A 7 -6.73 -3.25 7.36
C ILE A 7 -5.85 -3.72 6.20
N LEU A 8 -6.20 -3.39 4.97
CA LEU A 8 -5.43 -3.75 3.77
C LEU A 8 -4.08 -3.03 3.73
N ASN A 9 -3.99 -1.75 4.12
CA ASN A 9 -2.73 -1.00 4.18
C ASN A 9 -1.69 -1.70 5.09
N ILE A 10 -2.16 -2.33 6.18
CA ILE A 10 -1.31 -3.06 7.11
C ILE A 10 -1.04 -4.48 6.59
N LEU A 11 -2.08 -5.27 6.29
CA LEU A 11 -1.90 -6.69 5.96
C LEU A 11 -1.23 -6.91 4.59
N LEU A 12 -1.67 -6.16 3.58
CA LEU A 12 -1.22 -6.27 2.20
C LEU A 12 -1.14 -4.87 1.56
N PRO A 13 -0.13 -4.05 1.94
CA PRO A 13 0.00 -2.68 1.46
C PRO A 13 -0.11 -2.50 -0.07
N PRO A 14 0.48 -3.38 -0.91
CA PRO A 14 0.36 -3.27 -2.37
C PRO A 14 -1.08 -3.42 -2.86
N LEU A 15 -1.89 -4.26 -2.20
CA LEU A 15 -3.28 -4.49 -2.59
C LEU A 15 -4.16 -3.28 -2.27
N ALA A 16 -3.93 -2.64 -1.12
CA ALA A 16 -4.63 -1.43 -0.75
C ALA A 16 -4.36 -0.29 -1.75
N VAL A 17 -3.08 -0.11 -2.11
CA VAL A 17 -2.65 0.88 -3.11
C VAL A 17 -3.17 0.54 -4.50
N PHE A 18 -3.16 -0.73 -4.90
CA PHE A 18 -3.74 -1.17 -6.17
C PHE A 18 -5.25 -0.88 -6.27
N MET A 19 -6.01 -1.13 -5.20
CA MET A 19 -7.46 -0.86 -5.18
C MET A 19 -7.79 0.63 -5.33
N LYS A 20 -6.94 1.52 -4.83
CA LYS A 20 -7.17 2.97 -4.88
C LYS A 20 -6.54 3.67 -6.09
N HIS A 21 -5.39 3.20 -6.56
CA HIS A 21 -4.59 3.88 -7.59
C HIS A 21 -4.37 3.04 -8.85
N GLY A 22 -4.78 1.77 -8.86
CA GLY A 22 -4.60 0.85 -9.97
C GLY A 22 -3.15 0.40 -10.16
N LEU A 23 -2.86 -0.13 -11.35
CA LEU A 23 -1.51 -0.50 -11.77
C LEU A 23 -0.76 0.76 -12.23
N GLY A 24 0.24 1.17 -11.45
CA GLY A 24 1.06 2.34 -11.74
C GLY A 24 2.32 2.39 -10.88
N SER A 25 3.04 3.51 -10.94
CA SER A 25 4.27 3.73 -10.16
C SER A 25 4.04 3.55 -8.66
N THR A 26 2.91 4.04 -8.13
CA THR A 26 2.58 3.95 -6.69
C THR A 26 2.41 2.50 -6.21
N PHE A 27 1.81 1.65 -7.05
CA PHE A 27 1.71 0.21 -6.78
C PHE A 27 3.07 -0.46 -6.80
N ILE A 28 3.89 -0.18 -7.82
CA ILE A 28 5.23 -0.77 -7.97
C ILE A 28 6.13 -0.36 -6.81
N ILE A 29 6.09 0.91 -6.39
CA ILE A 29 6.84 1.40 -5.22
C ILE A 29 6.38 0.66 -3.96
N SER A 30 5.08 0.55 -3.73
CA SER A 30 4.54 -0.19 -2.57
C SER A 30 4.96 -1.66 -2.59
N LEU A 31 4.97 -2.29 -3.77
CA LEU A 31 5.40 -3.67 -3.96
C LEU A 31 6.89 -3.85 -3.64
N ILE A 32 7.75 -2.99 -4.20
CA ILE A 32 9.21 -3.02 -3.95
C ILE A 32 9.49 -2.78 -2.47
N LEU A 33 8.86 -1.77 -1.86
CA LEU A 33 9.04 -1.48 -0.44
C LEU A 33 8.61 -2.68 0.40
N THR A 34 7.46 -3.29 0.13
CA THR A 34 6.96 -4.47 0.87
C THR A 34 7.90 -5.68 0.73
N ILE A 35 8.56 -5.85 -0.43
CA ILE A 35 9.55 -6.92 -0.67
C ILE A 35 10.85 -6.67 0.10
N ILE A 36 11.32 -5.41 0.18
CA ILE A 36 12.53 -5.03 0.91
C ILE A 36 12.28 -5.03 2.43
N GLY A 37 11.05 -4.71 2.84
CA GLY A 37 10.61 -4.73 4.23
C GLY A 37 9.14 -4.34 4.34
N TRP A 38 8.37 -5.09 5.12
CA TRP A 38 6.94 -4.84 5.26
C TRP A 38 6.61 -3.43 5.80
N ILE A 39 7.36 -2.95 6.79
CA ILE A 39 7.14 -1.66 7.45
C ILE A 39 7.17 -0.46 6.48
N PRO A 40 8.21 -0.24 5.66
CA PRO A 40 8.22 0.87 4.71
C PRO A 40 7.10 0.78 3.67
N GLY A 41 6.67 -0.44 3.30
CA GLY A 41 5.50 -0.64 2.44
C GLY A 41 4.20 -0.15 3.09
N VAL A 42 4.00 -0.45 4.38
CA VAL A 42 2.85 0.03 5.16
C VAL A 42 2.85 1.56 5.25
N ILE A 43 3.99 2.18 5.60
CA ILE A 43 4.11 3.64 5.70
C ILE A 43 3.76 4.30 4.37
N HIS A 44 4.34 3.82 3.27
CA HIS A 44 4.05 4.34 1.94
C HIS A 44 2.56 4.19 1.60
N ALA A 45 1.96 3.03 1.89
CA ALA A 45 0.54 2.79 1.64
C ALA A 45 -0.38 3.73 2.43
N PHE A 46 -0.03 4.13 3.66
CA PHE A 46 -0.78 5.17 4.38
C PHE A 46 -0.61 6.54 3.74
N ILE A 47 0.62 6.98 3.45
CA ILE A 47 0.90 8.29 2.86
C ILE A 47 0.15 8.51 1.54
N VAL A 48 0.08 7.49 0.68
CA VAL A 48 -0.54 7.64 -0.65
C VAL A 48 -2.04 7.44 -0.63
N ASN A 49 -2.55 6.59 0.26
CA ASN A 49 -3.97 6.30 0.31
C ASN A 49 -4.76 7.24 1.23
N ASP A 50 -4.11 7.99 2.13
CA ASP A 50 -4.76 8.93 3.06
C ASP A 50 -5.76 9.89 2.36
#